data_AF-A0A3L7DU51-F1
#
_entry.id   AF-A0A3L7DU51-F1
#
_cell.length_a   1.000
_cell.length_b   1.000
_cell.length_c   1.000
_cell.angle_alpha   90.00
_cell.angle_beta   90.00
_cell.angle_gamma   90.00
#
_symmetry.space_group_name_H-M   'P 1'
#
loop_
_entity.id
_entity.type
_entity.pdbx_description
1 polymer ?
#
loop_
_entity_poly.entity_id
_entity_poly.type
_entity_poly.pdbx_seq_one_letter_code
_entity_poly.pdbx_strand_id
1 'polypeptide(L)'
;MYRFITILFTVIALQVAPAQAQQSQSYGPYELHYSVVNTTFIEPEVAAAYGIVRGKDRAILNLSVREKLPEGGDVGRPMQLKGSTRDLLQKQEELEFQEVREGPAIYYIAEIRFLNEEHRFFEIFFRPEGATETYTFELKHKMYED
;
A
#
# COMPACT_ATOMS: atom_id res chain seq x y z
N MET A 1 53.66 28.39 -26.04
CA MET A 1 52.64 28.88 -25.08
C MET A 1 51.35 28.95 -25.89
N TYR A 2 50.43 28.00 -25.83
CA TYR A 2 49.48 27.73 -24.74
C TYR A 2 49.05 26.24 -24.72
N ARG A 3 48.89 25.68 -23.53
CA ARG A 3 48.44 24.29 -23.26
C ARG A 3 46.92 24.17 -23.49
N PHE A 4 46.50 23.21 -24.31
CA PHE A 4 45.10 22.77 -24.38
C PHE A 4 44.79 21.93 -23.13
N ILE A 5 43.89 22.42 -22.28
CA ILE A 5 43.34 21.70 -21.13
C ILE A 5 42.01 21.09 -21.58
N THR A 6 41.97 19.77 -21.71
CA THR A 6 40.75 19.00 -21.96
C THR A 6 40.03 18.82 -20.62
N ILE A 7 38.91 19.51 -20.42
CA ILE A 7 38.03 19.29 -19.26
C ILE A 7 37.11 18.11 -19.61
N LEU A 8 37.33 16.98 -18.94
CA LEU A 8 36.48 15.80 -19.01
C LEU A 8 35.24 16.04 -18.13
N PHE A 9 34.09 16.26 -18.75
CA PHE A 9 32.80 16.37 -18.06
C PHE A 9 32.32 14.97 -17.65
N THR A 10 32.53 14.60 -16.39
CA THR A 10 31.96 13.38 -15.82
C THR A 10 30.49 13.64 -15.47
N VAL A 11 29.57 13.06 -16.24
CA VAL A 11 28.13 13.05 -15.93
C VAL A 11 27.90 12.10 -14.75
N ILE A 12 27.59 12.64 -13.58
CA ILE A 12 27.09 11.86 -12.44
C ILE A 12 25.63 11.53 -12.74
N ALA A 13 25.36 10.26 -13.04
CA ALA A 13 24.00 9.75 -13.11
C ALA A 13 23.45 9.63 -11.69
N LEU A 14 22.58 10.56 -11.28
CA LEU A 14 21.74 10.38 -10.10
C LEU A 14 20.82 9.18 -10.35
N GLN A 15 21.07 8.08 -9.65
CA GLN A 15 20.13 6.97 -9.62
C GLN A 15 18.95 7.39 -8.74
N VAL A 16 17.84 7.74 -9.40
CA VAL A 16 16.55 7.92 -8.73
C VAL A 16 16.04 6.53 -8.40
N ALA A 17 16.12 6.12 -7.13
CA ALA A 17 15.46 4.90 -6.69
C ALA A 17 13.95 5.04 -6.94
N PRO A 18 13.26 4.01 -7.46
CA PRO A 18 11.82 4.07 -7.63
C PRO A 18 11.17 4.22 -6.26
N ALA A 19 10.57 5.37 -6.00
CA ALA A 19 9.69 5.52 -4.85
C ALA A 19 8.55 4.51 -5.01
N GLN A 20 8.30 3.69 -4.00
CA GLN A 20 7.04 2.95 -3.89
C GLN A 20 5.93 4.00 -3.75
N ALA A 21 5.35 4.41 -4.88
CA ALA A 21 4.28 5.38 -4.89
C ALA A 21 3.04 4.74 -4.25
N GLN A 22 2.55 5.33 -3.17
CA GLN A 22 1.22 5.02 -2.65
C GLN A 22 0.22 5.18 -3.80
N GLN A 23 -0.56 4.13 -4.08
CA GLN A 23 -1.52 4.13 -5.17
C GLN A 23 -2.92 4.47 -4.64
N SER A 24 -3.78 5.00 -5.50
CA SER A 24 -5.19 5.26 -5.15
C SER A 24 -6.15 4.93 -6.28
N GLN A 25 -7.41 4.66 -5.93
CA GLN A 25 -8.53 4.51 -6.85
C GLN A 25 -9.73 5.31 -6.35
N SER A 26 -10.46 5.96 -7.26
CA SER A 26 -11.61 6.80 -6.94
C SER A 26 -12.93 6.04 -7.05
N TYR A 27 -13.83 6.29 -6.11
CA TYR A 27 -15.16 5.70 -5.96
C TYR A 27 -16.16 6.80 -5.60
N GLY A 28 -16.71 7.49 -6.60
CA GLY A 28 -17.54 8.68 -6.38
C GLY A 28 -16.75 9.78 -5.63
N PRO A 29 -17.24 10.27 -4.47
CA PRO A 29 -16.51 11.26 -3.67
C PRO A 29 -15.35 10.65 -2.85
N TYR A 30 -15.23 9.33 -2.82
CA TYR A 30 -14.22 8.63 -2.02
C TYR A 30 -12.99 8.28 -2.86
N GLU A 31 -11.83 8.30 -2.22
CA GLU A 31 -10.56 7.87 -2.78
C GLU A 31 -9.93 6.84 -1.84
N LEU A 32 -9.84 5.60 -2.32
CA LEU A 32 -9.21 4.50 -1.61
C LEU A 32 -7.72 4.52 -1.94
N HIS A 33 -6.89 4.81 -0.95
CA HIS A 33 -5.45 4.66 -1.02
C HIS A 33 -5.05 3.26 -0.56
N TYR A 34 -4.11 2.66 -1.28
CA TYR A 34 -3.62 1.31 -0.98
C TYR A 34 -2.12 1.17 -1.21
N SER A 35 -1.52 0.25 -0.45
CA SER A 35 -0.13 -0.18 -0.66
C SER A 35 0.08 -1.61 -0.21
N VAL A 36 0.97 -2.31 -0.90
CA VAL A 36 1.50 -3.62 -0.48
C VAL A 36 2.98 -3.44 -0.16
N VAL A 37 3.39 -3.74 1.07
CA VAL A 37 4.75 -3.46 1.56
C VAL A 37 5.31 -4.68 2.28
N ASN A 38 6.55 -5.08 1.94
CA ASN A 38 7.25 -6.14 2.67
C ASN A 38 7.53 -5.68 4.11
N THR A 39 7.25 -6.56 5.06
CA THR A 39 7.37 -6.24 6.49
C THR A 39 8.83 -6.02 6.94
N THR A 40 9.80 -6.46 6.14
CA THR A 40 11.23 -6.16 6.35
C THR A 40 11.52 -4.66 6.31
N PHE A 41 10.80 -3.91 5.46
CA PHE A 41 10.91 -2.45 5.34
C PHE A 41 10.22 -1.68 6.46
N ILE A 42 9.38 -2.34 7.27
CA ILE A 42 8.75 -1.71 8.43
C ILE A 42 9.78 -1.64 9.55
N GLU A 43 9.93 -0.45 10.12
CA GLU A 43 10.85 -0.24 11.25
C GLU A 43 10.49 -1.16 12.42
N PRO A 44 11.48 -1.73 13.14
CA PRO A 44 11.22 -2.68 14.23
C PRO A 44 10.28 -2.14 15.31
N GLU A 45 10.40 -0.85 15.63
CA GLU A 45 9.58 -0.19 16.66
C GLU A 45 8.12 -0.05 16.21
N VAL A 46 7.90 0.32 14.95
CA VAL A 46 6.56 0.40 14.34
C VAL A 46 5.92 -0.98 14.28
N ALA A 47 6.68 -1.99 13.82
CA ALA A 47 6.19 -3.36 13.76
C ALA A 47 5.80 -3.89 15.14
N ALA A 48 6.63 -3.64 16.17
CA ALA A 48 6.32 -4.02 17.55
C ALA A 48 5.10 -3.28 18.10
N ALA A 49 4.97 -1.98 17.83
CA ALA A 49 3.84 -1.16 18.30
C ALA A 49 2.50 -1.66 17.74
N TYR A 50 2.48 -2.14 16.49
CA TYR A 50 1.26 -2.59 15.82
C TYR A 50 1.10 -4.11 15.75
N GLY A 51 2.02 -4.87 16.36
CA GLY A 51 1.97 -6.35 16.37
C GLY A 51 2.30 -7.01 15.03
N ILE A 52 2.95 -6.28 14.11
CA ILE A 52 3.28 -6.76 12.77
C ILE A 52 4.48 -7.71 12.83
N VAL A 53 4.32 -8.92 12.34
CA VAL A 53 5.43 -9.88 12.28
C VAL A 53 6.33 -9.58 11.08
N ARG A 54 7.60 -9.24 11.35
CA ARG A 54 8.60 -8.99 10.30
C ARG A 54 9.15 -10.30 9.73
N GLY A 55 9.27 -10.39 8.41
CA GLY A 55 9.84 -11.53 7.70
C GLY A 55 9.94 -11.29 6.20
N LYS A 56 10.88 -11.97 5.53
CA LYS A 56 11.11 -11.86 4.08
C LYS A 56 9.94 -12.38 3.23
N ASP A 57 9.16 -13.31 3.79
CA ASP A 57 7.97 -13.95 3.20
C ASP A 57 6.67 -13.29 3.67
N ARG A 58 6.76 -12.07 4.19
CA ARG A 58 5.64 -11.35 4.80
C ARG A 58 5.49 -9.95 4.28
N ALA A 59 4.26 -9.59 3.97
CA ALA A 59 3.87 -8.26 3.55
C ALA A 59 2.64 -7.79 4.33
N ILE A 60 2.38 -6.50 4.27
CA ILE A 60 1.11 -5.91 4.67
C ILE A 60 0.39 -5.34 3.46
N LEU A 61 -0.94 -5.49 3.44
CA LEU A 61 -1.83 -4.64 2.66
C LEU A 61 -2.33 -3.53 3.58
N ASN A 62 -2.03 -2.28 3.24
CA ASN A 62 -2.55 -1.11 3.93
C ASN A 62 -3.63 -0.44 3.06
N LEU A 63 -4.78 -0.14 3.64
CA LEU A 63 -5.90 0.55 3.02
C LEU A 63 -6.32 1.75 3.86
N SER A 64 -6.64 2.86 3.20
CA SER A 64 -7.27 4.02 3.84
C SER A 64 -8.20 4.70 2.85
N VAL A 65 -9.29 5.31 3.30
CA VAL A 65 -10.18 6.04 2.42
C VAL A 65 -10.28 7.50 2.82
N ARG A 66 -10.29 8.38 1.82
CA ARG A 66 -10.49 9.82 1.98
C ARG A 66 -11.72 10.25 1.20
N GLU A 67 -12.52 11.15 1.76
CA GLU A 67 -13.66 11.76 1.07
C GLU A 67 -13.27 13.16 0.60
N LYS A 68 -13.52 13.47 -0.67
CA LYS A 68 -13.37 14.81 -1.26
C LYS A 68 -14.56 15.67 -0.88
N LEU A 69 -14.29 16.80 -0.23
CA LEU A 69 -15.33 17.69 0.27
C LEU A 69 -15.81 18.65 -0.84
N PRO A 70 -17.12 18.99 -0.89
CA PRO A 70 -17.67 19.89 -1.92
C PRO A 70 -17.02 21.29 -1.93
N GLU A 71 -16.58 21.76 -0.77
CA GLU A 71 -15.94 23.06 -0.55
C GLU A 71 -14.42 23.05 -0.78
N GLY A 72 -13.88 21.92 -1.23
CA GLY A 72 -12.45 21.70 -1.46
C GLY A 72 -11.76 21.03 -0.28
N GLY A 73 -10.68 20.32 -0.58
CA GLY A 73 -9.96 19.49 0.41
C GLY A 73 -10.56 18.10 0.58
N ASP A 74 -10.01 17.36 1.54
CA ASP A 74 -10.34 15.97 1.77
C ASP A 74 -10.14 15.54 3.25
N VAL A 75 -10.98 14.61 3.70
CA VAL A 75 -10.98 14.10 5.07
C VAL A 75 -10.89 12.58 5.09
N GLY A 76 -10.11 12.01 6.01
CA GLY A 76 -10.09 10.57 6.23
C GLY A 76 -11.44 10.09 6.77
N ARG A 77 -11.97 9.00 6.22
CA ARG A 77 -13.21 8.37 6.72
C ARG A 77 -12.91 6.98 7.28
N PRO A 78 -13.51 6.60 8.42
CA PRO A 78 -13.60 5.20 8.78
C PRO A 78 -14.32 4.42 7.68
N MET A 79 -14.07 3.12 7.58
CA MET A 79 -14.82 2.25 6.68
C MET A 79 -15.08 0.90 7.30
N GLN A 80 -16.22 0.31 6.95
CA GLN A 80 -16.44 -1.12 7.12
C GLN A 80 -15.81 -1.84 5.94
N LEU A 81 -15.06 -2.90 6.18
CA LEU A 81 -14.45 -3.68 5.11
C LEU A 81 -14.39 -5.16 5.43
N LYS A 82 -14.37 -5.95 4.36
CA LYS A 82 -13.98 -7.36 4.36
C LYS A 82 -13.24 -7.63 3.07
N GLY A 83 -12.35 -8.60 3.07
CA GLY A 83 -11.62 -8.93 1.87
C GLY A 83 -11.01 -10.30 1.91
N SER A 84 -10.58 -10.74 0.74
CA SER A 84 -9.83 -11.97 0.59
C SER A 84 -8.69 -11.77 -0.40
N THR A 85 -7.74 -12.67 -0.33
CA THR A 85 -6.69 -12.81 -1.32
C THR A 85 -6.64 -14.23 -1.83
N ARG A 86 -6.28 -14.40 -3.10
CA ARG A 86 -6.04 -15.72 -3.69
C ARG A 86 -4.75 -15.75 -4.48
N ASP A 87 -4.15 -16.93 -4.55
CA ASP A 87 -3.00 -17.21 -5.41
C ASP A 87 -3.45 -17.64 -6.83
N LEU A 88 -2.48 -17.95 -7.71
CA LEU A 88 -2.78 -18.48 -9.04
C LEU A 88 -3.41 -19.88 -9.01
N LEU A 89 -3.17 -20.65 -7.95
CA LEU A 89 -3.75 -21.97 -7.72
C LEU A 89 -5.18 -21.89 -7.17
N GLN A 90 -5.76 -20.69 -7.09
CA GLN A 90 -7.10 -20.41 -6.55
C GLN A 90 -7.25 -20.79 -5.07
N LYS A 91 -6.14 -20.91 -4.32
CA LYS A 91 -6.21 -21.01 -2.87
C LYS A 91 -6.57 -19.63 -2.32
N GLN A 92 -7.75 -19.53 -1.71
CA GLN A 92 -8.27 -18.30 -1.14
C GLN A 92 -8.05 -18.24 0.38
N GLU A 93 -7.71 -17.05 0.86
CA GLU A 93 -7.47 -16.74 2.26
C GLU A 93 -8.23 -15.45 2.60
N GLU A 94 -8.97 -15.44 3.71
CA GLU A 94 -9.60 -14.22 4.22
C GLU A 94 -8.54 -13.29 4.81
N LEU A 95 -8.74 -11.98 4.62
CA LEU A 95 -7.84 -10.96 5.16
C LEU A 95 -8.37 -10.49 6.52
N GLU A 96 -7.52 -10.60 7.53
CA GLU A 96 -7.78 -10.06 8.86
C GLU A 96 -7.26 -8.62 8.94
N PHE A 97 -8.18 -7.65 9.02
CA PHE A 97 -7.83 -6.23 9.07
C PHE A 97 -7.77 -5.71 10.50
N GLN A 98 -6.64 -5.10 10.86
CA GLN A 98 -6.48 -4.29 12.05
C GLN A 98 -6.66 -2.81 11.71
N GLU A 99 -7.54 -2.12 12.44
CA GLU A 99 -7.68 -0.67 12.36
C GLU A 99 -6.58 0.03 13.17
N VAL A 100 -5.86 0.95 12.53
CA VAL A 100 -4.82 1.78 13.14
C VAL A 100 -5.18 3.25 12.95
N ARG A 101 -5.08 4.05 14.02
CA ARG A 101 -5.40 5.48 14.00
C ARG A 101 -4.17 6.31 14.33
N GLU A 102 -3.78 7.18 13.41
CA GLU A 102 -2.65 8.09 13.56
C GLU A 102 -3.10 9.53 13.28
N GLY A 103 -3.37 10.27 14.36
CA GLY A 103 -3.97 11.60 14.25
C GLY A 103 -5.30 11.54 13.47
N PRO A 104 -5.44 12.26 12.33
CA PRO A 104 -6.65 12.22 11.51
C PRO A 104 -6.69 11.04 10.52
N ALA A 105 -5.61 10.27 10.37
CA ALA A 105 -5.54 9.15 9.43
C ALA A 105 -6.04 7.85 10.07
N ILE A 106 -6.76 7.06 9.27
CA ILE A 106 -7.31 5.77 9.65
C ILE A 106 -6.85 4.75 8.61
N TYR A 107 -6.10 3.76 9.06
CA TYR A 107 -5.51 2.70 8.25
C TYR A 107 -6.14 1.36 8.62
N TYR A 108 -6.28 0.50 7.62
CA TYR A 108 -6.69 -0.88 7.78
C TYR A 108 -5.58 -1.76 7.22
N ILE A 109 -4.91 -2.48 8.11
CA ILE A 109 -3.71 -3.25 7.81
C ILE A 109 -4.04 -4.74 7.90
N ALA A 110 -3.74 -5.49 6.85
CA ALA A 110 -3.81 -6.95 6.86
C ALA A 110 -2.42 -7.56 6.59
N GLU A 111 -1.99 -8.49 7.43
CA GLU A 111 -0.78 -9.27 7.21
C GLU A 111 -1.00 -10.38 6.18
N ILE A 112 0.01 -10.58 5.33
CA ILE A 112 -0.03 -11.56 4.25
C ILE A 112 1.27 -12.35 4.29
N ARG A 113 1.16 -13.67 4.26
CA ARG A 113 2.29 -14.57 3.94
C ARG A 113 2.26 -14.87 2.45
N PHE A 114 3.43 -14.92 1.82
CA PHE A 114 3.52 -15.17 0.38
C PHE A 114 4.73 -16.03 0.03
N LEU A 115 4.72 -16.60 -1.16
CA LEU A 115 5.90 -17.24 -1.75
C LEU A 115 6.63 -16.27 -2.68
N ASN A 116 7.95 -16.37 -2.77
CA ASN A 116 8.70 -15.52 -3.69
C ASN A 116 8.18 -15.65 -5.13
N GLU A 117 8.06 -14.50 -5.82
CA GLU A 117 7.54 -14.38 -7.18
C GLU A 117 6.08 -14.83 -7.38
N GLU A 118 5.30 -14.91 -6.30
CA GLU A 118 3.88 -15.26 -6.34
C GLU A 118 3.01 -14.10 -6.85
N HIS A 119 2.01 -14.39 -7.67
CA HIS A 119 0.93 -13.45 -7.95
C HIS A 119 -0.21 -13.63 -6.96
N ARG A 120 -0.58 -12.55 -6.28
CA ARG A 120 -1.76 -12.46 -5.41
C ARG A 120 -2.83 -11.58 -6.04
N PHE A 121 -4.07 -12.00 -5.87
CA PHE A 121 -5.27 -11.27 -6.30
C PHE A 121 -6.07 -10.91 -5.06
N PHE A 122 -6.20 -9.62 -4.79
CA PHE A 122 -6.96 -9.08 -3.67
C PHE A 122 -8.33 -8.64 -4.16
N GLU A 123 -9.36 -8.98 -3.39
CA GLU A 123 -10.72 -8.48 -3.57
C GLU A 123 -11.21 -7.96 -2.23
N ILE A 124 -11.50 -6.65 -2.18
CA ILE A 124 -11.92 -5.95 -0.97
C ILE A 124 -13.29 -5.33 -1.21
N PHE A 125 -14.23 -5.65 -0.32
CA PHE A 125 -15.52 -4.98 -0.24
C PHE A 125 -15.44 -3.97 0.89
N PHE A 126 -15.64 -2.69 0.57
CA PHE A 126 -15.54 -1.64 1.57
C PHE A 126 -16.68 -0.62 1.45
N ARG A 127 -17.05 -0.06 2.58
CA ARG A 127 -18.07 0.97 2.69
C ARG A 127 -17.58 2.08 3.63
N PRO A 128 -17.17 3.23 3.08
CA PRO A 128 -16.83 4.40 3.88
C PRO A 128 -18.02 4.87 4.72
N GLU A 129 -17.74 5.44 5.88
CA GLU A 129 -18.76 6.14 6.66
C GLU A 129 -19.38 7.28 5.83
N GLY A 130 -20.70 7.36 5.79
CA GLY A 130 -21.45 8.29 4.94
C GLY A 130 -21.85 7.71 3.57
N ALA A 131 -21.22 6.64 3.10
CA ALA A 131 -21.62 5.96 1.87
C ALA A 131 -22.90 5.14 2.08
N THR A 132 -23.76 5.07 1.07
CA THR A 132 -24.98 4.24 1.07
C THR A 132 -24.76 2.87 0.44
N GLU A 133 -23.75 2.74 -0.42
CA GLU A 133 -23.40 1.53 -1.16
C GLU A 133 -22.05 0.96 -0.69
N THR A 134 -21.81 -0.30 -1.04
CA THR A 134 -20.51 -0.97 -0.85
C THR A 134 -19.76 -0.96 -2.17
N TYR A 135 -18.50 -0.56 -2.14
CA TYR A 135 -17.60 -0.57 -3.27
C TYR A 135 -16.74 -1.85 -3.29
N THR A 136 -16.31 -2.24 -4.48
CA THR A 136 -15.37 -3.35 -4.68
C THR A 136 -14.04 -2.80 -5.21
N PHE A 137 -12.96 -3.16 -4.53
CA PHE A 137 -11.59 -2.89 -4.95
C PHE A 137 -10.88 -4.20 -5.28
N GLU A 138 -10.26 -4.26 -6.45
CA GLU A 138 -9.51 -5.41 -6.93
C GLU A 138 -8.07 -5.02 -7.26
N LEU A 139 -7.12 -5.85 -6.84
CA LEU A 139 -5.70 -5.64 -7.11
C LEU A 139 -5.02 -6.96 -7.47
N LYS A 140 -4.31 -6.98 -8.60
CA LYS A 140 -3.32 -8.01 -8.90
C LYS A 140 -1.93 -7.48 -8.56
N HIS A 141 -1.21 -8.16 -7.68
CA HIS A 141 0.14 -7.79 -7.27
C HIS A 141 1.10 -8.99 -7.43
N LYS A 142 2.34 -8.76 -7.85
CA LYS A 142 3.39 -9.78 -7.83
C LYS A 142 4.26 -9.52 -6.59
N MET A 143 4.32 -10.52 -5.71
CA MET A 143 5.07 -10.48 -4.46
C MET A 143 6.53 -10.89 -4.72
N TYR A 144 7.46 -10.27 -4.01
CA TYR A 144 8.88 -10.64 -4.03
C TYR A 144 9.38 -10.71 -2.59
N GLU A 145 10.19 -11.72 -2.28
CA GLU A 145 10.96 -11.69 -1.03
C GLU A 145 11.94 -10.51 -1.08
N ASP A 146 12.14 -9.87 0.05
CA ASP A 146 13.20 -8.87 0.26
C ASP A 146 14.51 -9.51 0.73
#